data_AF-A0AB39N5U7-F1
#
_entry.id   AF-A0AB39N5U7-F1
#
_cell.length_a   1.000
_cell.length_b   1.000
_cell.length_c   1.000
_cell.angle_alpha   90.00
_cell.angle_beta   90.00
_cell.angle_gamma   90.00
#
_symmetry.space_group_name_H-M   'P 1'
#
loop_
_entity.id
_entity.type
_entity.pdbx_description
1 polymer ?
#
loop_
_entity_poly.entity_id
_entity_poly.type
_entity_poly.pdbx_seq_one_letter_code
_entity_poly.pdbx_strand_id
1 'polypeptide(L)'
;MNTWIAIGVTALGCYGVKLVGLLVPAGALERPLVRRLAALLPVALLAALTAQQTFGDGQALVLDARVAGVAAAVVALVLRAPFLLVVAAAVLVTAAVRAMGG
;
A
#
# COMPACT_ATOMS: atom_id res chain seq x y z
N MET A 1 9.50 -8.99 25.91
CA MET A 1 8.07 -9.32 25.68
C MET A 1 8.02 -10.48 24.69
N ASN A 2 7.39 -11.60 25.04
CA ASN A 2 7.31 -12.76 24.13
C ASN A 2 6.50 -12.34 22.88
N THR A 3 6.96 -12.65 21.67
CA THR A 3 6.33 -12.24 20.39
C THR A 3 4.82 -12.52 20.35
N TRP A 4 4.41 -13.60 21.02
CA TRP A 4 3.02 -13.98 21.25
C TRP A 4 2.16 -12.92 21.95
N ILE A 5 2.70 -12.18 22.91
CA ILE A 5 1.99 -11.09 23.59
C ILE A 5 1.75 -9.93 22.62
N ALA A 6 2.74 -9.57 21.79
CA ALA A 6 2.59 -8.51 20.79
C ALA A 6 1.53 -8.89 19.73
N ILE A 7 1.52 -10.14 19.29
CA ILE A 7 0.48 -10.68 18.39
C ILE A 7 -0.90 -10.62 19.05
N GLY A 8 -1.02 -11.06 20.31
CA GLY A 8 -2.29 -11.01 21.05
C GLY A 8 -2.83 -9.59 21.20
N VAL A 9 -1.96 -8.63 21.56
CA VAL A 9 -2.33 -7.21 21.71
C VAL A 9 -2.74 -6.60 20.38
N THR A 10 -2.02 -6.86 19.28
CA THR A 10 -2.38 -6.33 17.95
C THR A 10 -3.70 -6.92 17.44
N ALA A 11 -3.93 -8.22 17.62
CA ALA A 11 -5.19 -8.85 17.25
C ALA A 11 -6.39 -8.26 18.02
N LEU A 12 -6.25 -8.12 19.35
CA LEU A 12 -7.27 -7.49 20.19
C LEU A 12 -7.49 -6.01 19.83
N GLY A 13 -6.41 -5.27 19.57
CA GLY A 13 -6.48 -3.88 19.14
C GLY A 13 -7.24 -3.71 17.82
N CYS A 14 -6.92 -4.52 16.79
CA CYS A 14 -7.63 -4.52 15.52
C CYS A 14 -9.13 -4.85 15.70
N TYR A 15 -9.45 -5.81 16.57
CA TYR A 15 -10.83 -6.15 16.88
C TYR A 15 -11.57 -5.01 17.60
N GLY A 16 -10.91 -4.36 18.56
CA GLY A 16 -11.44 -3.20 19.27
C GLY A 16 -11.75 -2.04 18.31
N VAL A 17 -10.84 -1.73 17.38
CA VAL A 17 -11.08 -0.71 16.35
C VAL A 17 -12.27 -1.07 15.46
N LYS A 18 -12.43 -2.35 15.10
CA LYS A 18 -13.59 -2.82 14.34
C LYS A 18 -14.90 -2.63 15.11
N LEU A 19 -14.92 -2.95 16.40
CA LEU A 19 -16.09 -2.73 17.26
C LEU A 19 -16.43 -1.25 17.39
N VAL A 20 -15.44 -0.38 17.57
CA VAL A 20 -15.63 1.08 17.57
C VAL A 20 -16.26 1.53 16.26
N GLY A 21 -15.81 0.99 15.12
CA GLY A 21 -16.42 1.24 13.81
C GLY A 21 -17.89 0.85 13.71
N LEU A 22 -18.31 -0.26 14.34
CA LEU A 22 -19.71 -0.70 14.39
C LEU A 22 -20.59 0.18 15.29
N LEU A 23 -20.00 0.81 16.31
CA LEU A 23 -20.67 1.73 17.23
C LEU A 23 -20.83 3.14 16.64
N VAL A 24 -20.23 3.43 15.47
CA VAL A 24 -20.34 4.75 14.84
C VAL A 24 -21.80 5.00 14.40
N PRO A 25 -22.43 6.09 14.86
CA PRO A 25 -23.82 6.40 14.51
C PRO A 25 -23.97 6.71 13.01
N ALA A 26 -25.07 6.22 12.40
CA ALA A 26 -25.35 6.37 10.97
C ALA A 26 -25.29 7.84 10.49
N GLY A 27 -25.79 8.79 11.30
CA GLY A 27 -25.75 10.22 10.98
C GLY A 27 -24.34 10.84 10.87
N ALA A 28 -23.31 10.21 11.45
CA ALA A 28 -21.93 10.64 11.25
C ALA A 28 -21.36 10.17 9.89
N LEU A 29 -21.82 9.01 9.40
CA LEU A 29 -21.39 8.40 8.14
C LEU A 29 -22.12 8.98 6.92
N GLU A 30 -23.32 9.53 7.12
CA GLU A 30 -24.14 10.21 6.10
C GLU A 30 -23.55 11.55 5.64
N ARG A 31 -22.57 12.09 6.37
CA ARG A 31 -21.87 13.30 5.94
C ARG A 31 -21.14 13.05 4.61
N PRO A 32 -21.35 13.89 3.58
CA PRO A 32 -20.82 13.65 2.23
C PRO A 32 -19.28 13.58 2.21
N LEU A 33 -18.60 14.34 3.07
CA LEU A 33 -17.15 14.29 3.22
C LEU A 33 -16.66 12.95 3.79
N VAL A 34 -17.31 12.43 4.83
CA VAL A 34 -16.92 11.16 5.47
C VAL A 34 -17.10 10.00 4.50
N ARG A 35 -18.22 9.96 3.77
CA ARG A 35 -18.47 8.94 2.75
C ARG A 35 -17.44 8.97 1.61
N ARG A 36 -17.06 10.17 1.14
CA ARG A 36 -16.06 10.33 0.08
C ARG A 36 -14.67 9.87 0.55
N LEU A 37 -14.28 10.23 1.77
CA LEU A 37 -13.00 9.77 2.34
C LEU A 37 -13.00 8.26 2.58
N ALA A 38 -14.09 7.68 3.07
CA ALA A 38 -14.23 6.24 3.26
C ALA A 38 -14.06 5.45 1.96
N ALA A 39 -14.57 5.98 0.83
CA ALA A 39 -14.39 5.36 -0.48
C ALA A 39 -12.95 5.46 -1.01
N LEU A 40 -12.22 6.51 -0.63
CA LEU A 40 -10.84 6.75 -1.09
C LEU A 40 -9.79 6.08 -0.18
N LEU A 41 -10.14 5.80 1.08
CA LEU A 41 -9.26 5.19 2.08
C LEU A 41 -8.53 3.95 1.57
N PRO A 42 -9.19 2.94 0.96
CA PRO A 42 -8.50 1.73 0.49
C PRO A 42 -7.39 2.05 -0.52
N VAL A 43 -7.68 2.88 -1.52
CA VAL A 43 -6.71 3.25 -2.56
C VAL A 43 -5.60 4.12 -1.97
N ALA A 44 -5.92 5.06 -1.08
CA ALA A 44 -4.93 5.90 -0.41
C ALA A 44 -3.97 5.08 0.46
N LEU A 45 -4.50 4.12 1.23
CA LEU A 45 -3.70 3.23 2.07
C LEU A 45 -2.83 2.29 1.23
N LEU A 46 -3.36 1.73 0.14
CA LEU A 46 -2.57 0.89 -0.78
C LEU A 46 -1.49 1.71 -1.50
N ALA A 47 -1.77 2.95 -1.89
CA ALA A 47 -0.79 3.85 -2.48
C ALA A 47 0.31 4.22 -1.48
N ALA A 48 -0.05 4.56 -0.23
CA ALA A 48 0.90 4.84 0.84
C ALA A 48 1.77 3.61 1.16
N LEU A 49 1.16 2.43 1.23
CA LEU A 49 1.88 1.17 1.43
C LEU A 49 2.86 0.93 0.28
N THR A 50 2.43 1.12 -0.96
CA THR A 50 3.29 0.95 -2.14
C THR A 50 4.46 1.93 -2.08
N ALA A 51 4.23 3.20 -1.74
CA ALA A 51 5.30 4.19 -1.56
C ALA A 51 6.27 3.76 -0.45
N GLN A 52 5.76 3.34 0.71
CA GLN A 52 6.61 2.89 1.82
C GLN A 52 7.42 1.64 1.47
N GLN A 53 6.82 0.66 0.77
CA GLN A 53 7.49 -0.58 0.34
C GLN A 53 8.47 -0.35 -0.83
N THR A 54 8.39 0.80 -1.50
CA THR A 54 9.25 1.18 -2.63
C THR A 54 10.44 2.02 -2.16
N PHE A 55 10.25 2.90 -1.17
CA PHE A 55 11.26 3.86 -0.70
C PHE A 55 11.83 3.58 0.68
N GLY A 56 11.24 2.66 1.46
CA GLY A 56 11.65 2.38 2.83
C GLY A 56 12.15 0.95 3.00
N ASP A 57 13.44 0.81 3.33
CA ASP A 57 14.01 -0.39 3.94
C ASP A 57 14.47 -0.04 5.37
N GLY A 58 13.61 -0.30 6.35
CA GLY A 58 13.87 0.01 7.76
C GLY A 58 13.96 1.51 8.04
N GLN A 59 15.17 2.02 8.29
CA GLN A 59 15.47 3.42 8.66
C GLN A 59 16.22 4.19 7.55
N ALA A 60 16.52 3.55 6.42
CA ALA A 60 17.26 4.17 5.33
C ALA A 60 16.35 4.36 4.10
N LEU A 61 16.39 5.57 3.53
CA LEU A 61 15.91 5.79 2.17
C LEU A 61 16.92 5.18 1.21
N VAL A 62 16.65 3.96 0.76
CA VAL A 62 17.39 3.35 -0.34
C VAL A 62 16.55 3.53 -1.61
N LEU A 63 17.15 4.10 -2.66
CA LEU A 63 16.57 3.98 -4.00
C LEU A 63 16.76 2.53 -4.47
N ASP A 64 15.91 1.62 -4.00
CA ASP A 64 15.90 0.21 -4.44
C ASP A 64 15.42 0.14 -5.90
N ALA A 65 15.78 -0.94 -6.59
CA ALA A 65 15.38 -1.28 -7.95
C ALA A 65 13.84 -1.23 -8.15
N ARG A 66 13.08 -1.32 -7.06
CA ARG A 66 11.62 -1.15 -7.01
C ARG A 66 11.15 0.19 -7.57
N VAL A 67 11.91 1.28 -7.37
CA VAL A 67 11.55 2.61 -7.89
C VAL A 67 11.50 2.58 -9.42
N ALA A 68 12.49 1.94 -10.05
CA ALA A 68 12.54 1.80 -11.51
C ALA A 68 11.38 0.93 -12.03
N GLY A 69 11.04 -0.15 -11.33
CA GLY A 69 9.87 -0.98 -11.64
C GLY A 69 8.55 -0.22 -11.57
N VAL A 70 8.34 0.58 -10.52
CA VAL A 70 7.14 1.41 -10.36
C VAL A 70 7.08 2.49 -11.45
N ALA A 71 8.21 3.12 -11.78
CA ALA A 71 8.27 4.10 -12.87
C ALA A 71 7.87 3.46 -14.22
N ALA A 72 8.37 2.26 -14.52
CA ALA A 72 7.98 1.53 -15.72
C ALA A 72 6.49 1.16 -15.74
N ALA A 73 5.93 0.77 -14.59
CA ALA A 73 4.50 0.50 -14.45
C ALA A 73 3.66 1.76 -14.77
N VAL A 74 4.06 2.92 -14.25
CA VAL A 74 3.39 4.20 -14.52
C VAL A 74 3.43 4.53 -16.01
N VAL A 75 4.58 4.37 -16.67
CA VAL A 75 4.71 4.62 -18.11
C VAL A 75 3.79 3.68 -18.92
N ALA A 76 3.80 2.38 -18.62
CA ALA A 76 2.94 1.42 -19.30
C ALA A 76 1.43 1.72 -19.10
N LEU A 77 1.06 2.21 -17.91
CA LEU A 77 -0.32 2.59 -17.60
C LEU A 77 -0.75 3.88 -18.32
N VAL A 78 0.15 4.86 -18.45
CA VAL A 78 -0.10 6.08 -19.26
C VAL A 78 -0.28 5.74 -20.74
N LEU A 79 0.46 4.74 -21.24
CA LEU A 79 0.29 4.20 -22.59
C LEU A 79 -0.99 3.34 -22.76
N ARG A 80 -1.82 3.23 -21.72
CA ARG A 80 -3.05 2.42 -21.69
C ARG A 80 -2.83 0.94 -22.00
N ALA A 81 -1.67 0.39 -21.62
CA ALA A 81 -1.40 -1.04 -21.77
C ALA A 81 -2.34 -1.89 -20.88
N PRO A 82 -2.67 -3.14 -21.28
CA PRO A 82 -3.41 -4.07 -20.45
C PRO A 82 -2.66 -4.36 -19.14
N PHE A 83 -3.41 -4.58 -18.05
CA PHE A 83 -2.87 -4.76 -16.70
C PHE A 83 -1.74 -5.80 -16.63
N LEU A 84 -1.87 -6.91 -17.36
CA LEU A 84 -0.84 -7.95 -17.40
C LEU A 84 0.50 -7.45 -17.95
N LEU A 85 0.48 -6.59 -18.98
CA LEU A 85 1.70 -5.99 -19.53
C LEU A 85 2.31 -4.96 -18.58
N VAL A 86 1.47 -4.19 -17.86
CA VAL A 86 1.96 -3.25 -16.83
C VAL A 86 2.73 -4.00 -15.74
N VAL A 87 2.16 -5.10 -15.23
CA VAL A 87 2.80 -5.92 -14.19
C VAL A 87 4.06 -6.59 -14.74
N ALA A 88 4.01 -7.17 -15.94
CA ALA A 88 5.17 -7.81 -16.56
C ALA A 88 6.32 -6.82 -16.75
N ALA A 89 6.05 -5.62 -17.28
CA ALA A 89 7.05 -4.57 -17.46
C ALA A 89 7.67 -4.15 -16.12
N ALA A 90 6.85 -3.94 -15.09
CA ALA A 90 7.33 -3.57 -13.76
C ALA A 90 8.28 -4.62 -13.15
N VAL A 91 7.89 -5.90 -13.24
CA VAL A 91 8.70 -7.02 -12.73
C VAL A 91 10.00 -7.15 -13.51
N LEU A 92 9.95 -7.09 -14.85
CA LEU A 92 11.12 -7.20 -15.71
C LEU A 92 12.12 -6.07 -15.46
N VAL A 93 11.64 -4.82 -15.35
CA VAL A 93 12.52 -3.67 -15.07
C VAL A 93 13.13 -3.78 -13.67
N THR A 94 12.34 -4.14 -12.65
CA THR A 94 12.87 -4.37 -11.29
C THR A 94 13.95 -5.45 -11.29
N ALA A 95 13.70 -6.58 -11.96
CA ALA A 95 14.64 -7.70 -12.04
C ALA A 95 15.92 -7.32 -12.79
N ALA A 96 15.81 -6.61 -13.91
CA ALA A 96 16.95 -6.16 -14.70
C ALA A 96 17.83 -5.17 -13.92
N VAL A 97 17.22 -4.17 -13.27
CA VAL A 97 17.96 -3.19 -12.45
C VAL A 97 18.63 -3.88 -11.27
N ARG A 98 17.97 -4.84 -10.62
CA ARG A 98 18.57 -5.62 -9.53
C ARG A 98 19.69 -6.52 -10.01
N ALA A 99 19.61 -7.11 -11.21
CA ALA A 99 20.67 -7.92 -11.79
C ALA A 99 21.90 -7.09 -12.18
N MET A 100 21.71 -5.83 -12.58
CA MET A 100 22.78 -4.91 -12.94
C MET A 100 23.42 -4.20 -11.74
N GLY A 101 22.64 -3.93 -10.70
CA GLY A 101 23.05 -3.19 -9.50
C GLY A 101 23.40 -4.07 -8.30
N GLY A 102 23.73 -5.35 -8.53
CA GLY A 102 24.14 -6.30 -7.48
C GLY A 102 25.29 -5.79 -6.62
#